data_AF-A0A7W2FY21-F1
#
_entry.id   AF-A0A7W2FY21-F1
#
_cell.length_a   1.000
_cell.length_b   1.000
_cell.length_c   1.000
_cell.angle_alpha   90.00
_cell.angle_beta   90.00
_cell.angle_gamma   90.00
#
_symmetry.space_group_name_H-M   'P 1'
#
loop_
_entity.id
_entity.type
_entity.pdbx_description
1 polymer ?
#
loop_
_entity_poly.entity_id
_entity_poly.type
_entity_poly.pdbx_seq_one_letter_code
_entity_poly.pdbx_strand_id
1 'polypeptide(L)'
;MLFLILSCGKTKKSEVTEINSSNNISNLTKASADEKKIIQFTKFKPDSSFLKINRFSSNTAFQINDNYILTGYYESIDGKISYPDKENDHGHRLLFVNSKKEIKYKSFGVCDVYLYQPNFYKNGFDDRIIIVCQLAYEYFFGGEAFLIEKNKIKYLGNIDIESNDMETNLVEILKIRNENDKLIFSFDSDSLLLKPGSDDIIVKNNNIRYEYDGKSFRLIK
;
A
#
# COMPACT_ATOMS: atom_id res chain seq x y z
N MET A 1 54.71 15.70 38.12
CA MET A 1 56.14 15.44 37.86
C MET A 1 56.23 14.48 36.68
N LEU A 2 57.02 14.84 35.66
CA LEU A 2 57.39 14.11 34.43
C LEU A 2 57.54 12.59 34.65
N PHE A 3 57.24 11.71 33.69
CA PHE A 3 58.05 11.50 32.48
C PHE A 3 57.25 10.90 31.30
N LEU A 4 57.45 11.49 30.11
CA LEU A 4 57.38 10.84 28.79
C LEU A 4 58.54 9.86 28.65
N ILE A 5 58.33 8.70 28.01
CA ILE A 5 59.36 8.05 27.19
C ILE A 5 58.72 7.54 25.89
N LEU A 6 59.17 8.15 24.78
CA LEU A 6 59.06 7.67 23.42
C LEU A 6 59.96 6.44 23.21
N SER A 7 59.53 5.48 22.40
CA SER A 7 60.47 4.60 21.70
C SER A 7 60.12 4.52 20.22
N CYS A 8 61.13 4.82 19.41
CA CYS A 8 61.11 4.95 17.97
C CYS A 8 61.91 3.79 17.36
N GLY A 9 61.39 3.24 16.26
CA GLY A 9 62.20 2.76 15.14
C GLY A 9 62.70 1.30 15.18
N LYS A 10 62.24 0.52 14.20
CA LYS A 10 63.15 -0.04 13.18
C LYS A 10 62.38 -0.47 11.92
N THR A 11 62.80 0.18 10.83
CA THR A 11 62.48 -0.01 9.43
C THR A 11 62.96 -1.37 8.91
N LYS A 12 62.18 -2.00 8.02
CA LYS A 12 62.72 -2.91 6.99
C LYS A 12 62.23 -2.45 5.61
N LYS A 13 63.21 -2.29 4.73
CA LYS A 13 63.09 -1.89 3.33
C LYS A 13 62.47 -3.00 2.48
N SER A 14 61.64 -2.51 1.57
CA SER A 14 61.29 -2.93 0.20
C SER A 14 61.92 -4.19 -0.39
N GLU A 15 61.06 -4.99 -1.03
CA GLU A 15 61.32 -5.51 -2.37
C GLU A 15 60.18 -5.08 -3.29
N VAL A 16 60.59 -4.47 -4.39
CA VAL A 16 59.77 -3.99 -5.50
C VAL A 16 59.66 -5.12 -6.50
N THR A 17 58.47 -5.38 -7.01
CA THR A 17 58.32 -5.97 -8.34
C THR A 17 57.17 -5.24 -9.03
N GLU A 18 57.53 -4.19 -9.76
CA GLU A 18 56.71 -3.65 -10.84
C GLU A 18 56.74 -4.64 -12.00
N ILE A 19 55.57 -5.14 -12.40
CA ILE A 19 55.31 -5.39 -13.82
C ILE A 19 53.97 -4.72 -14.17
N ASN A 20 54.08 -3.89 -15.20
CA ASN A 20 53.10 -3.02 -15.80
C ASN A 20 51.76 -3.68 -16.15
N SER A 21 50.70 -2.98 -15.77
CA SER A 21 49.76 -2.33 -16.69
C SER A 21 49.50 -3.03 -18.01
N SER A 22 48.29 -3.57 -18.19
CA SER A 22 47.32 -3.00 -19.14
C SER A 22 46.10 -3.92 -19.30
N ASN A 23 44.94 -3.25 -19.36
CA ASN A 23 43.68 -3.72 -19.96
C ASN A 23 42.93 -4.84 -19.25
N ASN A 24 42.05 -4.45 -18.32
CA ASN A 24 40.70 -5.01 -18.23
C ASN A 24 39.73 -3.98 -17.62
N ILE A 25 39.71 -2.78 -18.21
CA ILE A 25 38.55 -1.88 -18.14
C ILE A 25 37.73 -2.17 -19.40
N SER A 26 36.73 -3.04 -19.28
CA SER A 26 35.46 -3.00 -20.03
C SER A 26 34.77 -4.36 -20.01
N ASN A 27 34.41 -4.85 -18.83
CA ASN A 27 33.21 -5.68 -18.70
C ASN A 27 32.22 -4.96 -17.80
N LEU A 28 31.93 -3.69 -18.17
CA LEU A 28 30.59 -3.16 -18.06
C LEU A 28 29.75 -4.00 -19.01
N THR A 29 29.27 -5.14 -18.52
CA THR A 29 28.09 -5.77 -19.09
C THR A 29 27.06 -4.68 -19.24
N LYS A 30 26.76 -4.32 -20.49
CA LYS A 30 25.54 -3.62 -20.85
C LYS A 30 24.42 -4.44 -20.22
N ALA A 31 23.94 -3.99 -19.06
CA ALA A 31 22.64 -4.38 -18.58
C ALA A 31 21.70 -4.13 -19.75
N SER A 32 21.10 -5.20 -20.27
CA SER A 32 20.10 -5.10 -21.31
C SER A 32 19.06 -4.10 -20.83
N ALA A 33 18.61 -3.23 -21.73
CA ALA A 33 17.58 -2.23 -21.45
C ALA A 33 16.17 -2.85 -21.21
N ASP A 34 16.10 -4.14 -20.87
CA ASP A 34 14.89 -4.96 -20.79
C ASP A 34 14.74 -5.72 -19.45
N GLU A 35 15.57 -5.46 -18.44
CA GLU A 35 15.26 -5.97 -17.09
C GLU A 35 14.02 -5.25 -16.56
N LYS A 36 12.88 -5.95 -16.68
CA LYS A 36 11.59 -5.56 -16.10
C LYS A 36 11.79 -5.28 -14.62
N LYS A 37 11.81 -4.00 -14.25
CA LYS A 37 11.96 -3.58 -12.86
C LYS A 37 10.69 -3.93 -12.09
N ILE A 38 10.76 -5.01 -11.32
CA ILE A 38 9.72 -5.37 -10.35
C ILE A 38 9.96 -4.56 -9.08
N ILE A 39 8.96 -3.79 -8.65
CA ILE A 39 9.03 -2.99 -7.41
C ILE A 39 7.99 -3.51 -6.43
N GLN A 40 8.45 -4.12 -5.34
CA GLN A 40 7.57 -4.62 -4.29
C GLN A 40 7.05 -3.48 -3.41
N PHE A 41 5.76 -3.50 -3.09
CA PHE A 41 5.19 -2.71 -2.01
C PHE A 41 5.16 -3.55 -0.73
N THR A 42 5.43 -2.90 0.39
CA THR A 42 5.50 -3.49 1.72
C THR A 42 4.49 -2.81 2.63
N LYS A 43 3.82 -3.61 3.46
CA LYS A 43 2.86 -3.11 4.44
C LYS A 43 3.59 -2.23 5.47
N PHE A 44 3.00 -1.10 5.81
CA PHE A 44 3.51 -0.24 6.88
C PHE A 44 2.34 0.30 7.71
N LYS A 45 2.65 0.76 8.92
CA LYS A 45 1.70 1.41 9.81
C LYS A 45 2.03 2.90 9.86
N PRO A 46 1.18 3.79 9.33
CA PRO A 46 1.36 5.22 9.51
C PRO A 46 1.12 5.63 10.97
N ASP A 47 1.57 6.83 11.32
CA ASP A 47 1.30 7.40 12.63
C ASP A 47 -0.20 7.65 12.79
N SER A 48 -0.76 7.13 13.88
CA SER A 48 -2.13 7.46 14.28
C SER A 48 -2.22 8.96 14.60
N SER A 49 -3.32 9.57 14.20
CA SER A 49 -3.57 11.00 14.40
C SER A 49 -4.98 11.19 14.95
N PHE A 50 -5.31 12.44 15.28
CA PHE A 50 -6.65 12.85 15.64
C PHE A 50 -7.01 14.08 14.83
N LEU A 51 -8.06 13.97 14.01
CA LEU A 51 -8.57 15.10 13.24
C LEU A 51 -10.10 15.11 13.29
N LYS A 52 -10.65 16.21 13.81
CA LYS A 52 -12.09 16.44 13.79
C LYS A 52 -12.51 17.09 12.49
N ILE A 53 -13.44 16.45 11.78
CA ILE A 53 -14.12 16.98 10.61
C ILE A 53 -15.59 17.17 10.97
N ASN A 54 -16.16 18.31 10.59
CA ASN A 54 -17.55 18.62 10.93
C ASN A 54 -18.50 17.53 10.42
N ARG A 55 -19.37 17.02 11.32
CA ARG A 55 -20.36 15.96 11.06
C ARG A 55 -19.79 14.62 10.58
N PHE A 56 -18.48 14.40 10.69
CA PHE A 56 -17.85 13.14 10.33
C PHE A 56 -17.32 12.46 11.58
N SER A 57 -17.95 11.35 11.95
CA SER A 57 -17.51 10.50 13.04
C SER A 57 -16.36 9.63 12.54
N SER A 58 -15.13 9.95 12.96
CA SER A 58 -13.93 9.23 12.56
C SER A 58 -13.72 8.01 13.46
N ASN A 59 -13.65 6.82 12.85
CA ASN A 59 -13.21 5.60 13.53
C ASN A 59 -11.69 5.54 13.64
N THR A 60 -11.00 5.91 12.56
CA THR A 60 -9.53 5.97 12.54
C THR A 60 -9.05 7.20 11.79
N ALA A 61 -7.89 7.72 12.20
CA ALA A 61 -7.19 8.78 11.50
C ALA A 61 -5.69 8.50 11.52
N PHE A 62 -5.06 8.72 10.38
CA PHE A 62 -3.64 8.47 10.15
C PHE A 62 -3.01 9.69 9.47
N GLN A 63 -1.82 10.07 9.92
CA GLN A 63 -1.02 11.07 9.23
C GLN A 63 -0.19 10.41 8.13
N ILE A 64 -0.25 10.97 6.93
CA ILE A 64 0.52 10.56 5.76
C ILE A 64 1.21 11.80 5.20
N ASN A 65 2.51 11.93 5.45
CA ASN A 65 3.28 13.14 5.20
C ASN A 65 2.59 14.35 5.89
N ASP A 66 2.28 15.41 5.13
CA ASP A 66 1.56 16.59 5.63
C ASP A 66 0.02 16.45 5.55
N ASN A 67 -0.49 15.32 5.10
CA ASN A 67 -1.92 15.08 4.90
C ASN A 67 -2.45 14.03 5.88
N TYR A 68 -3.76 13.81 5.85
CA TYR A 68 -4.45 12.87 6.72
C TYR A 68 -5.33 11.93 5.91
N ILE A 69 -5.38 10.67 6.34
CA ILE A 69 -6.35 9.67 5.93
C ILE A 69 -7.26 9.41 7.10
N LEU A 70 -8.57 9.57 6.90
CA LEU A 70 -9.58 9.27 7.91
C LEU A 70 -10.50 8.18 7.38
N THR A 71 -10.86 7.24 8.23
CA THR A 71 -12.03 6.39 8.00
C THR A 71 -13.11 6.67 9.04
N GLY A 72 -14.37 6.56 8.63
CA GLY A 72 -15.49 7.02 9.41
C GLY A 72 -16.77 7.08 8.60
N TYR A 73 -17.79 7.69 9.16
CA TYR A 73 -19.07 7.90 8.49
C TYR A 73 -19.62 9.29 8.83
N TYR A 74 -20.52 9.80 7.98
CA TYR A 74 -21.23 11.04 8.30
C TYR A 74 -22.36 10.77 9.28
N GLU A 75 -22.51 11.64 10.27
CA GLU A 75 -23.57 11.52 11.26
C GLU A 75 -24.94 11.79 10.62
N SER A 76 -25.88 10.87 10.84
CA SER A 76 -27.29 11.05 10.47
C SER A 76 -27.89 12.21 11.23
N ILE A 77 -28.74 13.01 10.57
CA ILE A 77 -29.59 14.00 11.24
C ILE A 77 -30.91 13.30 11.56
N ASP A 78 -31.28 13.25 12.85
CA ASP A 78 -32.53 12.64 13.36
C ASP A 78 -32.70 11.16 12.96
N GLY A 79 -31.60 10.40 12.88
CA GLY A 79 -31.59 8.99 12.50
C GLY A 79 -31.91 8.73 11.01
N LYS A 80 -31.94 9.78 10.18
CA LYS A 80 -32.17 9.67 8.74
C LYS A 80 -30.90 9.92 7.94
N ILE A 81 -30.78 9.24 6.80
CA ILE A 81 -29.77 9.55 5.79
C ILE A 81 -29.90 11.03 5.44
N SER A 82 -28.81 11.76 5.62
CA SER A 82 -28.79 13.21 5.42
C SER A 82 -27.51 13.59 4.68
N TYR A 83 -27.55 14.70 3.95
CA TYR A 83 -26.40 15.15 3.16
C TYR A 83 -25.11 15.19 4.02
N PRO A 84 -23.96 14.68 3.52
CA PRO A 84 -23.69 14.35 2.12
C PRO A 84 -24.06 12.92 1.68
N ASP A 85 -24.68 12.13 2.55
CA ASP A 85 -25.09 10.78 2.21
C ASP A 85 -26.35 10.77 1.34
N LYS A 86 -26.45 9.74 0.49
CA LYS A 86 -27.61 9.41 -0.35
C LYS A 86 -27.94 7.92 -0.16
N GLU A 87 -29.13 7.50 -0.58
CA GLU A 87 -29.58 6.10 -0.45
C GLU A 87 -28.56 5.08 -0.98
N ASN A 88 -27.84 5.40 -2.06
CA ASN A 88 -26.81 4.54 -2.66
C ASN A 88 -25.37 5.02 -2.42
N ASP A 89 -25.16 5.97 -1.52
CA ASP A 89 -23.86 6.55 -1.18
C ASP A 89 -23.91 6.99 0.28
N HIS A 90 -23.88 6.04 1.21
CA HIS A 90 -23.94 6.26 2.67
C HIS A 90 -23.07 5.25 3.41
N GLY A 91 -22.86 5.45 4.71
CA GLY A 91 -22.10 4.52 5.56
C GLY A 91 -20.62 4.86 5.65
N HIS A 92 -19.79 3.83 5.86
CA HIS A 92 -18.34 4.02 6.04
C HIS A 92 -17.66 4.57 4.78
N ARG A 93 -16.66 5.44 4.98
CA ARG A 93 -15.92 6.14 3.93
C ARG A 93 -14.47 6.34 4.32
N LEU A 94 -13.63 6.50 3.29
CA LEU A 94 -12.29 7.06 3.38
C LEU A 94 -12.30 8.54 2.96
N LEU A 95 -11.72 9.40 3.79
CA LEU A 95 -11.43 10.80 3.46
C LEU A 95 -9.91 11.00 3.32
N PHE A 96 -9.50 11.78 2.32
CA PHE A 96 -8.16 12.36 2.25
C PHE A 96 -8.24 13.85 2.49
N VAL A 97 -7.55 14.32 3.53
CA VAL A 97 -7.63 15.69 4.03
C VAL A 97 -6.24 16.31 4.01
N ASN A 98 -6.12 17.53 3.50
CA ASN A 98 -4.82 18.19 3.45
C ASN A 98 -4.39 18.81 4.80
N SER A 99 -3.18 19.35 4.86
CA SER A 99 -2.64 20.07 6.03
C SER A 99 -3.50 21.26 6.48
N LYS A 100 -4.29 21.84 5.57
CA LYS A 100 -5.25 22.93 5.86
C LYS A 100 -6.61 22.43 6.35
N LYS A 101 -6.75 21.12 6.60
CA LYS A 101 -7.99 20.45 7.02
C LYS A 101 -9.12 20.50 5.99
N GLU A 102 -8.77 20.67 4.72
CA GLU A 102 -9.71 20.65 3.60
C GLU A 102 -9.83 19.22 3.06
N ILE A 103 -11.05 18.72 2.92
CA ILE A 103 -11.32 17.42 2.30
C ILE A 103 -10.97 17.54 0.81
N LYS A 104 -9.95 16.80 0.37
CA LYS A 104 -9.51 16.74 -1.03
C LYS A 104 -10.09 15.54 -1.77
N TYR A 105 -10.52 14.53 -1.03
CA TYR A 105 -11.21 13.37 -1.59
C TYR A 105 -12.14 12.75 -0.55
N LYS A 106 -13.24 12.20 -1.05
CA LYS A 106 -14.25 11.46 -0.30
C LYS A 106 -14.59 10.22 -1.12
N SER A 107 -14.41 9.02 -0.56
CA SER A 107 -14.85 7.78 -1.21
C SER A 107 -16.37 7.71 -1.27
N PHE A 108 -16.89 6.78 -2.09
CA PHE A 108 -18.27 6.34 -1.93
C PHE A 108 -18.46 5.74 -0.53
N GLY A 109 -19.68 5.84 -0.02
CA GLY A 109 -20.08 5.14 1.18
C GLY A 109 -20.29 3.66 0.90
N VAL A 110 -19.79 2.79 1.78
CA VAL A 110 -19.92 1.32 1.66
C VAL A 110 -21.06 0.74 2.51
N CYS A 111 -22.08 1.52 2.83
CA CYS A 111 -23.22 1.13 3.67
C CYS A 111 -22.77 0.65 5.07
N ASP A 112 -23.51 -0.29 5.66
CA ASP A 112 -23.47 -0.66 7.07
C ASP A 112 -22.45 -1.77 7.40
N VAL A 113 -21.25 -1.71 6.80
CA VAL A 113 -20.18 -2.67 7.10
C VAL A 113 -19.79 -2.60 8.58
N TYR A 114 -19.55 -3.76 9.20
CA TYR A 114 -19.09 -3.81 10.60
C TYR A 114 -17.60 -3.51 10.71
N LEU A 115 -16.85 -3.74 9.62
CA LEU A 115 -15.44 -3.43 9.52
C LEU A 115 -15.16 -2.63 8.25
N TYR A 116 -14.50 -1.48 8.44
CA TYR A 116 -13.89 -0.70 7.36
C TYR A 116 -12.47 -0.29 7.78
N GLN A 117 -11.52 -1.19 7.55
CA GLN A 117 -10.19 -1.09 8.15
C GLN A 117 -9.09 -0.80 7.10
N PRO A 118 -8.47 0.38 7.11
CA PRO A 118 -7.43 0.73 6.14
C PRO A 118 -6.11 0.02 6.45
N ASN A 119 -5.49 -0.54 5.41
CA ASN A 119 -4.15 -1.14 5.44
C ASN A 119 -3.26 -0.44 4.41
N PHE A 120 -2.05 -0.04 4.81
CA PHE A 120 -1.19 0.85 4.01
C PHE A 120 0.03 0.11 3.48
N TYR A 121 0.40 0.41 2.24
CA TYR A 121 1.54 -0.20 1.55
C TYR A 121 2.37 0.86 0.85
N LYS A 122 3.70 0.78 0.94
CA LYS A 122 4.64 1.69 0.26
C LYS A 122 5.79 0.93 -0.37
N ASN A 123 6.46 1.54 -1.33
CA ASN A 123 7.71 1.04 -1.86
C ASN A 123 8.87 1.99 -1.48
N GLY A 124 10.11 1.56 -1.72
CA GLY A 124 11.32 2.35 -1.41
C GLY A 124 11.85 3.22 -2.56
N PHE A 125 11.13 3.32 -3.67
CA PHE A 125 11.61 3.97 -4.90
C PHE A 125 10.85 5.26 -5.25
N ASP A 126 9.61 5.39 -4.82
CA ASP A 126 8.76 6.56 -5.09
C ASP A 126 7.77 6.81 -3.95
N ASP A 127 7.04 7.92 -4.04
CA ASP A 127 6.11 8.38 -3.01
C ASP A 127 4.71 7.73 -3.10
N ARG A 128 4.54 6.67 -3.91
CA ARG A 128 3.23 6.03 -4.04
C ARG A 128 2.90 5.26 -2.78
N ILE A 129 1.68 5.47 -2.29
CA ILE A 129 1.10 4.72 -1.18
C ILE A 129 -0.18 4.07 -1.68
N ILE A 130 -0.33 2.78 -1.39
CA ILE A 130 -1.55 2.04 -1.67
C ILE A 130 -2.28 1.82 -0.36
N ILE A 131 -3.59 2.02 -0.36
CA ILE A 131 -4.46 1.76 0.77
C ILE A 131 -5.46 0.69 0.32
N VAL A 132 -5.58 -0.38 1.10
CA VAL A 132 -6.65 -1.36 0.95
C VAL A 132 -7.49 -1.35 2.21
N CYS A 133 -8.73 -0.91 2.09
CA CYS A 133 -9.70 -0.95 3.18
C CYS A 133 -10.35 -2.33 3.21
N GLN A 134 -10.01 -3.16 4.20
CA GLN A 134 -10.64 -4.45 4.45
C GLN A 134 -12.11 -4.22 4.85
N LEU A 135 -13.00 -4.99 4.22
CA LEU A 135 -14.44 -4.97 4.49
C LEU A 135 -14.86 -6.24 5.21
N ALA A 136 -15.79 -6.11 6.16
CA ALA A 136 -16.47 -7.25 6.77
C ALA A 136 -17.87 -6.88 7.31
N TYR A 137 -18.77 -7.86 7.28
CA TYR A 137 -20.05 -7.87 8.00
C TYR A 137 -19.91 -8.97 9.05
N GLU A 138 -20.60 -10.10 8.87
CA GLU A 138 -20.42 -11.32 9.64
C GLU A 138 -19.13 -12.07 9.26
N TYR A 139 -18.61 -11.84 8.06
CA TYR A 139 -17.34 -12.38 7.55
C TYR A 139 -16.65 -11.38 6.62
N PHE A 140 -15.38 -11.62 6.32
CA PHE A 140 -14.60 -10.79 5.39
C PHE A 140 -15.12 -10.95 3.95
N PHE A 141 -15.23 -9.85 3.20
CA PHE A 141 -15.74 -9.90 1.83
C PHE A 141 -15.00 -9.01 0.83
N GLY A 142 -13.70 -8.85 1.04
CA GLY A 142 -12.81 -8.16 0.13
C GLY A 142 -12.43 -6.77 0.62
N GLY A 143 -12.16 -5.87 -0.31
CA GLY A 143 -11.71 -4.53 0.06
C GLY A 143 -11.78 -3.47 -1.03
N GLU A 144 -11.76 -2.20 -0.62
CA GLU A 144 -11.60 -1.07 -1.54
C GLU A 144 -10.12 -0.71 -1.67
N ALA A 145 -9.62 -0.57 -2.91
CA ALA A 145 -8.24 -0.19 -3.19
C ALA A 145 -8.11 1.28 -3.63
N PHE A 146 -7.15 1.99 -3.05
CA PHE A 146 -6.84 3.39 -3.36
C PHE A 146 -5.34 3.57 -3.60
N LEU A 147 -5.00 4.51 -4.48
CA LEU A 147 -3.63 4.94 -4.76
C LEU A 147 -3.45 6.41 -4.40
N ILE A 148 -2.48 6.71 -3.56
CA ILE A 148 -1.98 8.05 -3.33
C ILE A 148 -0.71 8.25 -4.17
N GLU A 149 -0.69 9.29 -4.99
CA GLU A 149 0.47 9.71 -5.77
C GLU A 149 0.43 11.24 -5.94
N LYS A 150 1.57 11.91 -5.76
CA LYS A 150 1.71 13.37 -5.97
C LYS A 150 0.64 14.18 -5.21
N ASN A 151 0.41 13.85 -3.94
CA ASN A 151 -0.59 14.47 -3.06
C ASN A 151 -2.04 14.40 -3.60
N LYS A 152 -2.34 13.42 -4.45
CA LYS A 152 -3.70 13.10 -4.89
C LYS A 152 -3.99 11.66 -4.54
N ILE A 153 -5.24 11.38 -4.23
CA ILE A 153 -5.74 10.02 -4.05
C ILE A 153 -6.69 9.67 -5.18
N LYS A 154 -6.63 8.42 -5.63
CA LYS A 154 -7.51 7.84 -6.64
C LYS A 154 -8.05 6.52 -6.12
N TYR A 155 -9.35 6.31 -6.25
CA TYR A 155 -9.95 4.99 -6.10
C TYR A 155 -9.60 4.14 -7.33
N LEU A 156 -9.07 2.94 -7.08
CA LEU A 156 -8.70 1.98 -8.11
C LEU A 156 -9.89 1.09 -8.44
N GLY A 157 -10.57 0.56 -7.43
CA GLY A 157 -11.69 -0.37 -7.55
C GLY A 157 -11.83 -1.27 -6.33
N ASN A 158 -12.82 -2.14 -6.38
CA ASN A 158 -13.02 -3.20 -5.39
C ASN A 158 -12.14 -4.41 -5.71
N ILE A 159 -11.67 -5.07 -4.66
CA ILE A 159 -11.06 -6.39 -4.67
C ILE A 159 -12.12 -7.34 -4.10
N ASP A 160 -12.82 -8.04 -4.98
CA ASP A 160 -13.90 -8.97 -4.61
C ASP A 160 -13.32 -10.39 -4.41
N ILE A 161 -12.28 -10.48 -3.59
CA ILE A 161 -11.51 -11.70 -3.32
C ILE A 161 -11.16 -11.76 -1.84
N GLU A 162 -11.32 -12.95 -1.27
CA GLU A 162 -10.87 -13.31 0.08
C GLU A 162 -10.07 -14.62 0.06
N SER A 163 -9.43 -14.92 1.18
CA SER A 163 -8.95 -16.28 1.42
C SER A 163 -10.13 -17.25 1.43
N ASN A 164 -9.90 -18.49 1.02
CA ASN A 164 -10.87 -19.56 1.25
C ASN A 164 -10.92 -19.98 2.74
N ASP A 165 -9.90 -19.63 3.51
CA ASP A 165 -9.87 -19.81 4.95
C ASP A 165 -10.55 -18.61 5.66
N MET A 166 -11.54 -18.87 6.51
CA MET A 166 -12.31 -17.82 7.20
C MET A 166 -11.50 -17.06 8.25
N GLU A 167 -10.38 -17.62 8.73
CA GLU A 167 -9.51 -16.97 9.71
C GLU A 167 -8.50 -16.02 9.07
N THR A 168 -8.19 -16.23 7.78
CA THR A 168 -7.22 -15.45 7.02
C THR A 168 -7.94 -14.43 6.14
N ASN A 169 -7.71 -13.15 6.35
CA ASN A 169 -8.34 -12.09 5.54
C ASN A 169 -7.53 -11.72 4.28
N LEU A 170 -8.15 -10.97 3.37
CA LEU A 170 -7.56 -10.46 2.13
C LEU A 170 -6.19 -9.81 2.36
N VAL A 171 -6.06 -8.95 3.38
CA VAL A 171 -4.83 -8.18 3.59
C VAL A 171 -3.66 -9.01 4.11
N GLU A 172 -3.89 -10.26 4.55
CA GLU A 172 -2.85 -11.20 4.94
C GLU A 172 -2.26 -11.96 3.75
N ILE A 173 -3.08 -12.28 2.75
CA ILE A 173 -2.64 -12.95 1.52
C ILE A 173 -2.23 -11.96 0.42
N LEU A 174 -2.56 -10.68 0.55
CA LEU A 174 -2.30 -9.69 -0.48
C LEU A 174 -0.80 -9.36 -0.63
N LYS A 175 -0.28 -9.49 -1.86
CA LYS A 175 1.02 -8.95 -2.29
C LYS A 175 0.80 -7.92 -3.38
N ILE A 176 1.48 -6.79 -3.27
CA ILE A 176 1.37 -5.70 -4.24
C ILE A 176 2.74 -5.39 -4.83
N ARG A 177 2.83 -5.33 -6.16
CA ARG A 177 4.07 -4.96 -6.87
C ARG A 177 3.77 -4.09 -8.08
N ASN A 178 4.74 -3.29 -8.48
CA ASN A 178 4.78 -2.67 -9.79
C ASN A 178 5.52 -3.60 -10.75
N GLU A 179 4.95 -3.86 -11.92
CA GLU A 179 5.56 -4.69 -12.96
C GLU A 179 5.13 -4.15 -14.34
N ASN A 180 6.08 -3.78 -15.19
CA ASN A 180 5.80 -3.25 -16.55
C ASN A 180 4.78 -2.09 -16.54
N ASP A 181 5.00 -1.09 -15.68
CA ASP A 181 4.12 0.07 -15.48
C ASP A 181 2.69 -0.25 -14.99
N LYS A 182 2.46 -1.48 -14.53
CA LYS A 182 1.20 -1.89 -13.90
C LYS A 182 1.38 -2.12 -12.42
N LEU A 183 0.38 -1.73 -11.63
CA LEU A 183 0.25 -2.22 -10.26
C LEU A 183 -0.46 -3.57 -10.30
N ILE A 184 0.17 -4.57 -9.70
CA ILE A 184 -0.31 -5.95 -9.63
C ILE A 184 -0.63 -6.27 -8.18
N PHE A 185 -1.86 -6.71 -7.94
CA PHE A 185 -2.37 -7.17 -6.65
C PHE A 185 -2.59 -8.68 -6.77
N SER A 186 -1.63 -9.47 -6.27
CA SER A 186 -1.67 -10.93 -6.30
C SER A 186 -1.91 -11.49 -4.90
N PHE A 187 -2.32 -12.75 -4.83
CA PHE A 187 -2.72 -13.39 -3.58
C PHE A 187 -1.83 -14.61 -3.29
N ASP A 188 -1.31 -14.67 -2.08
CA ASP A 188 -0.41 -15.72 -1.56
C ASP A 188 -1.24 -16.78 -0.83
N SER A 189 -1.96 -17.58 -1.61
CA SER A 189 -2.81 -18.67 -1.14
C SER A 189 -3.01 -19.68 -2.28
N ASP A 190 -3.19 -20.96 -1.96
CA ASP A 190 -3.46 -22.01 -2.94
C ASP A 190 -4.87 -21.93 -3.55
N SER A 191 -5.81 -21.32 -2.81
CA SER A 191 -7.20 -21.15 -3.23
C SER A 191 -7.77 -19.81 -2.77
N LEU A 192 -8.75 -19.30 -3.52
CA LEU A 192 -9.37 -18.00 -3.28
C LEU A 192 -10.88 -18.15 -3.27
N LEU A 193 -11.54 -17.35 -2.43
CA LEU A 193 -12.98 -17.12 -2.46
C LEU A 193 -13.24 -15.87 -3.31
N LEU A 194 -13.86 -16.06 -4.48
CA LEU A 194 -14.25 -14.95 -5.35
C LEU A 194 -15.69 -14.52 -5.07
N LYS A 195 -15.94 -13.22 -5.18
CA LYS A 195 -17.24 -12.61 -4.94
C LYS A 195 -17.86 -13.00 -3.58
N PRO A 196 -17.09 -12.91 -2.48
CA PRO A 196 -17.61 -13.19 -1.15
C PRO A 196 -18.84 -12.32 -0.86
N GLY A 197 -19.89 -12.86 -0.26
CA GLY A 197 -21.12 -12.11 0.02
C GLY A 197 -22.18 -12.14 -1.07
N SER A 198 -21.84 -12.63 -2.27
CA SER A 198 -22.79 -12.67 -3.39
C SER A 198 -22.88 -14.05 -4.03
N ASP A 199 -21.81 -14.52 -4.68
CA ASP A 199 -21.80 -15.82 -5.35
C ASP A 199 -20.93 -16.88 -4.62
N ASP A 200 -20.03 -16.45 -3.73
CA ASP A 200 -19.14 -17.30 -2.91
C ASP A 200 -18.46 -18.44 -3.69
N ILE A 201 -17.61 -18.08 -4.66
CA ILE A 201 -17.02 -19.03 -5.61
C ILE A 201 -15.59 -19.39 -5.20
N ILE A 202 -15.38 -20.61 -4.73
CA ILE A 202 -14.04 -21.13 -4.40
C ILE A 202 -13.33 -21.58 -5.69
N VAL A 203 -12.12 -21.07 -5.90
CA VAL A 203 -11.27 -21.43 -7.05
C VAL A 203 -9.84 -21.73 -6.63
N LYS A 204 -9.14 -22.54 -7.42
CA LYS A 204 -7.69 -22.70 -7.29
C LYS A 204 -6.98 -21.43 -7.76
N ASN A 205 -5.95 -20.99 -7.03
CA ASN A 205 -5.20 -19.79 -7.39
C ASN A 205 -4.14 -20.08 -8.46
N ASN A 206 -4.54 -19.99 -9.73
CA ASN A 206 -3.63 -20.15 -10.87
C ASN A 206 -3.07 -18.78 -11.30
N ASN A 207 -2.48 -18.03 -10.37
CA ASN A 207 -2.00 -16.65 -10.57
C ASN A 207 -3.13 -15.64 -10.86
N ILE A 208 -4.26 -15.83 -10.17
CA ILE A 208 -5.37 -14.87 -10.16
C ILE A 208 -4.87 -13.59 -9.48
N ARG A 209 -5.16 -12.44 -10.09
CA ARG A 209 -4.65 -11.14 -9.63
C ARG A 209 -5.47 -9.99 -10.18
N TYR A 210 -5.43 -8.85 -9.53
CA TYR A 210 -5.86 -7.60 -10.16
C TYR A 210 -4.68 -6.87 -10.77
N GLU A 211 -4.90 -6.26 -11.94
CA GLU A 211 -3.95 -5.37 -12.61
C GLU A 211 -4.55 -3.98 -12.75
N TYR A 212 -3.76 -2.95 -12.43
CA TYR A 212 -4.06 -1.56 -12.72
C TYR A 212 -3.03 -0.97 -13.69
N ASP A 213 -3.50 -0.51 -14.85
CA ASP A 213 -2.68 0.01 -15.96
C ASP A 213 -2.61 1.55 -16.01
N GLY A 214 -2.95 2.22 -14.90
CA GLY A 214 -3.11 3.69 -14.87
C GLY A 214 -4.52 4.17 -15.25
N LYS A 215 -5.35 3.32 -15.86
CA LYS A 215 -6.71 3.67 -16.27
C LYS A 215 -7.75 2.77 -15.62
N SER A 216 -7.57 1.46 -15.67
CA SER A 216 -8.56 0.47 -15.24
C SER A 216 -7.97 -0.54 -14.28
N PHE A 217 -8.76 -0.93 -13.28
CA PHE A 217 -8.43 -1.99 -12.32
C PHE A 217 -9.25 -3.22 -12.66
N ARG A 218 -8.60 -4.32 -13.02
CA ARG A 218 -9.28 -5.50 -13.58
C ARG A 218 -8.75 -6.79 -12.99
N LEU A 219 -9.66 -7.72 -12.75
CA LEU A 219 -9.34 -9.09 -12.37
C LEU A 219 -8.85 -9.88 -13.60
N ILE A 220 -7.70 -10.53 -13.45
CA ILE A 220 -7.12 -11.47 -14.40
C ILE A 220 -7.21 -12.86 -13.77
N LYS A 221 -7.77 -13.81 -14.52
CA LYS A 221 -7.96 -15.21 -14.12
C LYS A 221 -7.33 -16.14 -15.13
#